data_AF-A0A151JSG8-F1
#
_entry.id   AF-A0A151JSG8-F1
#
_cell.length_a   1.000
_cell.length_b   1.000
_cell.length_c   1.000
_cell.angle_alpha   90.00
_cell.angle_beta   90.00
_cell.angle_gamma   90.00
#
_symmetry.space_group_name_H-M   'P 1'
#
loop_
_entity.id
_entity.type
_entity.pdbx_description
1 polymer ?
#
loop_
_entity_poly.entity_id
_entity_poly.type
_entity_poly.pdbx_seq_one_letter_code
_entity_poly.pdbx_strand_id
1 'polypeptide(L)'
;MHKTDTISALRETTEPGVITRSMLVSLAIDQGPKKEGGRLFLQDGIELDKLEEIRIEFLKILNIDHLWLLKSLVKLSLSHNVIQRIENLDELCHLKELNLSFNRIKIMENLNNLHQLEILLLYSNEISIIQNINDLKKLTILNIGKNKIDDWEHVVYLRDFKSLKSLNTCDNPCTKIDGYLDYLFAFMPQLTYCQYKMISENERQSAIDKHYRIISNLKENEAKIQTELKLQQEFENKTLLLFASYVEHLDEDYLFQQMFSSDKVAGKTLSTINANTQNAFEEYKKSFVAICHELYELGLRENDRRTEEIRLFEITVNEGKTNMQNEARRIVNKVLEKRTMIFANIKDEIETLVEKQEQEVESTVAKARELFNEFNDLLSKTQNQLISKEIILHDQMEKGDLFFVKKKDINEVFRMNITAMVNSFLETARGHFSLLRNAEKEYNNIIELVLQSLSLEDETFHLKNLCCDNDTLATILTASHKTHLQVIDDREKHMINRLNNWLKEYINRLFVNENKRNRQQILEISHFFEFQHQQLNLLSLPQQLDLAGIDLGDDDILEN
;
A
#
# COMPACT_ATOMS: atom_id res chain seq x y z
N MET A 1 1.56 -48.93 -33.40
CA MET A 1 1.01 -49.77 -32.31
C MET A 1 2.18 -49.98 -31.36
N HIS A 2 2.31 -49.33 -30.21
CA HIS A 2 1.36 -49.22 -29.11
C HIS A 2 1.35 -47.80 -28.51
N LYS A 3 0.15 -47.22 -28.37
CA LYS A 3 -0.13 -46.21 -27.37
C LYS A 3 -0.26 -46.95 -26.04
N THR A 4 0.67 -46.76 -25.12
CA THR A 4 0.46 -47.13 -23.72
C THR A 4 -0.23 -45.95 -23.05
N ASP A 5 -1.53 -46.09 -22.81
CA ASP A 5 -2.35 -45.19 -22.02
C ASP A 5 -1.80 -45.10 -20.58
N THR A 6 -0.97 -44.11 -20.30
CA THR A 6 -0.53 -43.77 -18.94
C THR A 6 -1.69 -43.37 -18.02
N ILE A 7 -2.86 -43.04 -18.59
CA ILE A 7 -4.08 -42.68 -17.86
C ILE A 7 -4.84 -43.94 -17.37
N SER A 8 -4.59 -45.11 -17.97
CA SER A 8 -5.30 -46.35 -17.65
C SER A 8 -4.77 -47.07 -16.41
N ALA A 9 -3.54 -46.80 -15.97
CA ALA A 9 -2.89 -47.55 -14.89
C ALA A 9 -3.10 -46.98 -13.47
N LEU A 10 -3.76 -45.82 -13.32
CA LEU A 10 -4.02 -45.18 -12.02
C LEU A 10 -5.42 -45.44 -11.44
N ARG A 11 -6.22 -46.28 -12.11
CA ARG A 11 -7.65 -46.49 -11.78
C ARG A 11 -7.92 -47.60 -10.76
N GLU A 12 -6.91 -48.29 -10.24
CA GLU A 12 -7.09 -49.30 -9.20
C GLU A 12 -6.69 -48.75 -7.82
N THR A 13 -7.69 -48.61 -6.93
CA THR A 13 -7.58 -48.50 -5.47
C THR A 13 -6.52 -47.54 -4.91
N THR A 14 -6.43 -46.32 -5.42
CA THR A 14 -5.60 -45.26 -4.83
C THR A 14 -6.26 -44.63 -3.60
N GLU A 15 -5.54 -44.63 -2.47
CA GLU A 15 -5.85 -43.88 -1.25
C GLU A 15 -5.99 -42.38 -1.55
N PRO A 16 -6.76 -41.62 -0.74
CA PRO A 16 -6.93 -40.19 -0.96
C PRO A 16 -5.58 -39.45 -0.92
N GLY A 17 -5.30 -38.63 -1.93
CA GLY A 17 -4.01 -37.98 -2.12
C GLY A 17 -3.88 -36.64 -1.39
N VAL A 18 -2.63 -36.23 -1.15
CA VAL A 18 -2.26 -34.87 -0.71
C VAL A 18 -1.51 -34.20 -1.86
N ILE A 19 -1.72 -32.90 -2.05
CA ILE A 19 -0.96 -32.14 -3.05
C ILE A 19 0.50 -32.05 -2.60
N THR A 20 1.42 -32.52 -3.44
CA THR A 20 2.86 -32.50 -3.16
C THR A 20 3.60 -31.63 -4.17
N ARG A 21 4.80 -31.17 -3.81
CA ARG A 21 5.66 -30.41 -4.74
C ARG A 21 5.95 -31.19 -6.03
N SER A 22 6.20 -32.50 -5.95
CA SER A 22 6.47 -33.33 -7.14
C SER A 22 5.26 -33.41 -8.08
N MET A 23 4.05 -33.47 -7.51
CA MET A 23 2.81 -33.42 -8.27
C MET A 23 2.65 -32.08 -8.99
N LEU A 24 2.89 -30.96 -8.30
CA LEU A 24 2.81 -29.62 -8.90
C LEU A 24 3.79 -29.47 -10.05
N VAL A 25 5.04 -29.92 -9.89
CA VAL A 25 6.04 -29.91 -10.96
C VAL A 25 5.57 -30.76 -12.16
N SER A 26 5.05 -31.97 -11.92
CA SER A 26 4.56 -32.84 -13.00
C SER A 26 3.39 -32.23 -13.77
N LEU A 27 2.46 -31.58 -13.05
CA LEU A 27 1.31 -30.91 -13.65
C LEU A 27 1.73 -29.65 -14.41
N ALA A 28 2.69 -28.88 -13.89
CA ALA A 28 3.27 -27.73 -14.58
C ALA A 28 3.93 -28.13 -15.91
N ILE A 29 4.58 -29.30 -15.96
CA ILE A 29 5.15 -29.84 -17.21
C ILE A 29 4.06 -30.26 -18.19
N ASP A 30 3.05 -31.00 -17.73
CA ASP A 30 1.99 -31.53 -18.59
C ASP A 30 1.09 -30.43 -19.19
N GLN A 31 0.81 -29.41 -18.38
CA GLN A 31 -0.06 -28.28 -18.73
C GLN A 31 0.71 -27.11 -19.34
N GLY A 32 2.03 -27.10 -19.22
CA GLY A 32 2.92 -26.08 -19.75
C GLY A 32 3.04 -26.08 -21.28
N PRO A 33 3.83 -25.14 -21.83
CA PRO A 33 4.03 -25.01 -23.27
C PRO A 33 4.64 -26.28 -23.87
N LYS A 34 4.15 -26.67 -25.06
CA LYS A 34 4.61 -27.87 -25.78
C LYS A 34 5.61 -27.51 -26.88
N LYS A 35 6.31 -28.53 -27.40
CA LYS A 35 7.30 -28.41 -28.48
C LYS A 35 8.52 -27.57 -28.06
N GLU A 36 8.95 -26.62 -28.89
CA GLU A 36 10.14 -25.80 -28.68
C GLU A 36 10.04 -24.94 -27.42
N GLY A 37 8.87 -24.34 -27.16
CA GLY A 37 8.60 -23.63 -25.90
C GLY A 37 8.66 -24.52 -24.66
N GLY A 38 8.32 -25.82 -24.79
CA GLY A 38 8.46 -26.80 -23.71
C GLY A 38 9.90 -27.26 -23.45
N ARG A 39 10.74 -27.31 -24.50
CA ARG A 39 12.17 -27.57 -24.32
C ARG A 39 12.86 -26.44 -23.57
N LEU A 40 12.58 -25.20 -23.96
CA LEU A 40 13.09 -24.01 -23.27
C LEU A 40 12.58 -23.96 -21.82
N PHE A 41 11.29 -24.23 -21.60
CA PHE A 41 10.68 -24.30 -20.26
C PHE A 41 11.34 -25.34 -19.34
N LEU A 42 11.81 -26.48 -19.87
CA LEU A 42 12.54 -27.48 -19.09
C LEU A 42 14.02 -27.10 -18.88
N GLN A 43 14.63 -26.40 -19.84
CA GLN A 43 16.04 -25.98 -19.79
C GLN A 43 16.26 -24.82 -18.82
N ASP A 44 15.30 -23.89 -18.75
CA ASP A 44 15.35 -22.72 -17.86
C ASP A 44 14.97 -23.05 -16.40
N GLY A 45 14.39 -24.23 -16.16
CA GLY A 45 13.92 -24.68 -14.85
C GLY A 45 12.47 -24.24 -14.56
N ILE A 46 11.73 -25.08 -13.84
CA ILE A 46 10.30 -24.84 -13.56
C ILE A 46 10.17 -23.96 -12.31
N GLU A 47 9.96 -22.67 -12.55
CA GLU A 47 9.67 -21.66 -11.55
C GLU A 47 8.18 -21.70 -11.18
N LEU A 48 7.84 -22.48 -10.14
CA LEU A 48 6.46 -22.67 -9.68
C LEU A 48 5.81 -21.37 -9.19
N ASP A 49 6.61 -20.42 -8.68
CA ASP A 49 6.13 -19.14 -8.16
C ASP A 49 5.56 -18.23 -9.24
N LYS A 50 6.00 -18.37 -10.50
CA LYS A 50 5.52 -17.60 -11.65
C LYS A 50 4.32 -18.22 -12.37
N LEU A 51 3.84 -19.39 -11.92
CA LEU A 51 2.74 -20.06 -12.58
C LEU A 51 1.41 -19.31 -12.35
N GLU A 52 0.74 -18.92 -13.44
CA GLU A 52 -0.52 -18.17 -13.37
C GLU A 52 -1.77 -19.07 -13.40
N GLU A 53 -1.69 -20.27 -14.00
CA GLU A 53 -2.81 -21.22 -14.08
C GLU A 53 -2.34 -22.64 -13.78
N ILE A 54 -3.11 -23.36 -12.96
CA ILE A 54 -2.93 -24.80 -12.76
C ILE A 54 -4.26 -25.51 -12.55
N ARG A 55 -4.39 -26.71 -13.14
CA ARG A 55 -5.53 -27.62 -12.95
C ARG A 55 -5.09 -28.90 -12.25
N ILE A 56 -5.64 -29.15 -11.08
CA ILE A 56 -5.38 -30.31 -10.24
C ILE A 56 -6.70 -31.09 -10.14
N GLU A 57 -7.11 -31.73 -11.23
CA GLU A 57 -8.43 -32.35 -11.37
C GLU A 57 -8.35 -33.87 -11.50
N PHE A 58 -9.34 -34.59 -10.98
CA PHE A 58 -9.46 -36.06 -11.08
C PHE A 58 -8.32 -36.86 -10.41
N LEU A 59 -7.68 -36.28 -9.39
CA LEU A 59 -6.51 -36.88 -8.72
C LEU A 59 -6.84 -37.42 -7.32
N LYS A 60 -8.12 -37.45 -6.95
CA LYS A 60 -8.62 -37.88 -5.63
C LYS A 60 -7.93 -37.16 -4.47
N ILE A 61 -7.66 -35.86 -4.62
CA ILE A 61 -7.09 -35.04 -3.56
C ILE A 61 -8.06 -34.93 -2.38
N LEU A 62 -7.58 -35.16 -1.17
CA LEU A 62 -8.31 -34.97 0.09
C LEU A 62 -7.85 -33.70 0.81
N ASN A 63 -6.53 -33.49 0.90
CA ASN A 63 -5.93 -32.35 1.59
C ASN A 63 -5.20 -31.45 0.61
N ILE A 64 -5.46 -30.15 0.73
CA ILE A 64 -4.76 -29.12 -0.04
C ILE A 64 -3.47 -28.81 0.70
N ASP A 65 -2.34 -28.87 0.01
CA ASP A 65 -1.02 -28.62 0.60
C ASP A 65 -0.06 -28.11 -0.49
N HIS A 66 1.09 -27.56 -0.11
CA HIS A 66 2.14 -27.06 -1.00
C HIS A 66 1.75 -25.96 -2.01
N LEU A 67 0.50 -25.48 -2.02
CA LEU A 67 0.05 -24.43 -2.94
C LEU A 67 0.65 -23.04 -2.63
N TRP A 68 1.18 -22.81 -1.42
CA TRP A 68 1.91 -21.57 -1.08
C TRP A 68 3.14 -21.30 -1.95
N LEU A 69 3.61 -22.31 -2.70
CA LEU A 69 4.66 -22.16 -3.68
C LEU A 69 4.22 -21.36 -4.92
N LEU A 70 2.91 -21.30 -5.21
CA LEU A 70 2.34 -20.73 -6.44
C LEU A 70 1.87 -19.28 -6.23
N LYS A 71 2.78 -18.38 -5.83
CA LYS A 71 2.41 -17.02 -5.39
C LYS A 71 1.75 -16.17 -6.47
N SER A 72 2.12 -16.34 -7.74
CA SER A 72 1.54 -15.59 -8.87
C SER A 72 0.28 -16.23 -9.46
N LEU A 73 -0.31 -17.23 -8.81
CA LEU A 73 -1.45 -17.95 -9.36
C LEU A 73 -2.70 -17.06 -9.48
N VAL A 74 -3.27 -17.05 -10.68
CA VAL A 74 -4.48 -16.30 -11.05
C VAL A 74 -5.68 -17.25 -11.20
N LYS A 75 -5.46 -18.47 -11.70
CA LYS A 75 -6.51 -19.47 -11.93
C LYS A 75 -6.14 -20.83 -11.32
N LEU A 76 -6.99 -21.32 -10.44
CA LEU A 76 -6.81 -22.61 -9.78
C LEU A 76 -8.06 -23.47 -9.98
N SER A 77 -7.88 -24.64 -10.58
CA SER A 77 -8.91 -25.68 -10.57
C SER A 77 -8.51 -26.85 -9.71
N LEU A 78 -9.36 -27.19 -8.75
CA LEU A 78 -9.29 -28.34 -7.86
C LEU A 78 -10.54 -29.23 -8.02
N SER A 79 -11.19 -29.14 -9.18
CA SER A 79 -12.46 -29.80 -9.44
C SER A 79 -12.34 -31.33 -9.52
N HIS A 80 -13.43 -32.05 -9.25
CA HIS A 80 -13.48 -33.52 -9.32
C HIS A 80 -12.45 -34.23 -8.43
N ASN A 81 -12.35 -33.80 -7.17
CA ASN A 81 -11.54 -34.45 -6.14
C ASN A 81 -12.43 -34.92 -4.97
N VAL A 82 -11.84 -35.18 -3.80
CA VAL A 82 -12.56 -35.60 -2.60
C VAL A 82 -12.28 -34.66 -1.42
N ILE A 83 -11.96 -33.41 -1.72
CA ILE A 83 -11.59 -32.38 -0.74
C ILE A 83 -12.77 -32.12 0.19
N GLN A 84 -12.51 -32.11 1.50
CA GLN A 84 -13.54 -31.90 2.52
C GLN A 84 -13.45 -30.52 3.18
N ARG A 85 -12.26 -29.91 3.17
CA ARG A 85 -11.97 -28.62 3.79
C ARG A 85 -11.15 -27.76 2.84
N ILE A 86 -11.48 -26.48 2.80
CA ILE A 86 -10.68 -25.49 2.11
C ILE A 86 -9.59 -25.07 3.08
N GLU A 87 -8.32 -25.23 2.71
CA GLU A 87 -7.17 -24.93 3.56
C GLU A 87 -5.95 -24.61 2.69
N ASN A 88 -4.94 -23.96 3.28
CA ASN A 88 -3.64 -23.70 2.65
C ASN A 88 -3.72 -22.90 1.34
N LEU A 89 -4.65 -21.92 1.27
CA LEU A 89 -4.79 -20.98 0.14
C LEU A 89 -4.35 -19.56 0.48
N ASP A 90 -3.87 -19.30 1.70
CA ASP A 90 -3.64 -17.95 2.23
C ASP A 90 -2.64 -17.11 1.43
N GLU A 91 -1.63 -17.76 0.85
CA GLU A 91 -0.57 -17.12 0.07
C GLU A 91 -0.99 -16.81 -1.38
N LEU A 92 -2.16 -17.28 -1.83
CA LEU A 92 -2.65 -17.10 -3.21
C LEU A 92 -3.38 -15.77 -3.39
N CYS A 93 -2.78 -14.67 -2.94
CA CYS A 93 -3.42 -13.35 -2.87
C CYS A 93 -3.77 -12.74 -4.25
N HIS A 94 -3.21 -13.27 -5.33
CA HIS A 94 -3.48 -12.87 -6.72
C HIS A 94 -4.57 -13.70 -7.41
N LEU A 95 -5.13 -14.71 -6.73
CA LEU A 95 -6.09 -15.63 -7.31
C LEU A 95 -7.40 -14.91 -7.69
N LYS A 96 -7.82 -15.06 -8.95
CA LYS A 96 -9.06 -14.51 -9.50
C LYS A 96 -10.13 -15.56 -9.74
N GLU A 97 -9.73 -16.77 -10.10
CA GLU A 97 -10.66 -17.86 -10.40
C GLU A 97 -10.31 -19.09 -9.56
N LEU A 98 -11.26 -19.55 -8.76
CA LEU A 98 -11.14 -20.77 -7.94
C LEU A 98 -12.28 -21.73 -8.25
N ASN A 99 -11.93 -22.90 -8.77
CA ASN A 99 -12.88 -23.97 -9.03
C ASN A 99 -12.68 -25.15 -8.08
N LEU A 100 -13.62 -25.32 -7.15
CA LEU A 100 -13.70 -26.41 -6.17
C LEU A 100 -14.93 -27.30 -6.42
N SER A 101 -15.47 -27.31 -7.63
CA SER A 101 -16.66 -28.09 -7.99
C SER A 101 -16.41 -29.60 -7.89
N PHE A 102 -17.45 -30.38 -7.57
CA PHE A 102 -17.40 -31.84 -7.44
C PHE A 102 -16.40 -32.29 -6.36
N ASN A 103 -16.54 -31.74 -5.16
CA ASN A 103 -15.81 -32.11 -3.95
C ASN A 103 -16.79 -32.48 -2.83
N ARG A 104 -16.32 -32.55 -1.57
CA ARG A 104 -17.13 -32.89 -0.38
C ARG A 104 -17.06 -31.79 0.68
N ILE A 105 -16.92 -30.53 0.25
CA ILE A 105 -16.76 -29.37 1.12
C ILE A 105 -18.10 -29.08 1.82
N LYS A 106 -18.04 -28.86 3.14
CA LYS A 106 -19.23 -28.57 3.96
C LYS A 106 -19.31 -27.11 4.41
N ILE A 107 -18.16 -26.46 4.57
CA ILE A 107 -18.03 -25.12 5.12
C ILE A 107 -17.13 -24.32 4.18
N MET A 108 -17.57 -23.12 3.82
CA MET A 108 -16.67 -22.13 3.22
C MET A 108 -15.81 -21.56 4.35
N GLU A 109 -14.52 -21.80 4.31
CA GLU A 109 -13.53 -21.34 5.29
C GLU A 109 -12.21 -21.05 4.57
N ASN A 110 -11.32 -20.26 5.18
CA ASN A 110 -9.97 -19.99 4.67
C ASN A 110 -9.95 -19.37 3.25
N LEU A 111 -10.88 -18.46 2.98
CA LEU A 111 -10.96 -17.68 1.73
C LEU A 111 -10.67 -16.19 1.95
N ASN A 112 -10.48 -15.76 3.20
CA ASN A 112 -10.40 -14.38 3.65
C ASN A 112 -9.26 -13.58 2.99
N ASN A 113 -8.14 -14.23 2.66
CA ASN A 113 -6.98 -13.61 2.03
C ASN A 113 -7.10 -13.47 0.49
N LEU A 114 -8.13 -14.05 -0.13
CA LEU A 114 -8.33 -14.06 -1.58
C LEU A 114 -9.06 -12.81 -2.09
N HIS A 115 -8.56 -11.62 -1.73
CA HIS A 115 -9.23 -10.33 -2.02
C HIS A 115 -9.42 -10.03 -3.51
N GLN A 116 -8.65 -10.70 -4.39
CA GLN A 116 -8.75 -10.56 -5.84
C GLN A 116 -9.73 -11.55 -6.49
N LEU A 117 -10.37 -12.43 -5.71
CA LEU A 117 -11.21 -13.48 -6.27
C LEU A 117 -12.46 -12.90 -6.94
N GLU A 118 -12.61 -13.20 -8.23
CA GLU A 118 -13.71 -12.74 -9.09
C GLU A 118 -14.69 -13.89 -9.37
N ILE A 119 -14.22 -15.13 -9.45
CA ILE A 119 -15.02 -16.32 -9.78
C ILE A 119 -14.78 -17.41 -8.73
N LEU A 120 -15.85 -17.85 -8.07
CA LEU A 120 -15.84 -18.97 -7.14
C LEU A 120 -16.85 -20.04 -7.57
N LEU A 121 -16.34 -21.23 -7.91
CA LEU A 121 -17.16 -22.37 -8.34
C LEU A 121 -17.09 -23.48 -7.28
N LEU A 122 -18.25 -23.82 -6.72
CA LEU A 122 -18.46 -24.79 -5.65
C LEU A 122 -19.60 -25.76 -5.99
N TYR A 123 -19.87 -25.97 -7.29
CA TYR A 123 -20.97 -26.83 -7.75
C TYR A 123 -20.80 -28.27 -7.25
N SER A 124 -21.87 -28.93 -6.82
CA SER A 124 -21.83 -30.33 -6.34
C SER A 124 -20.89 -30.53 -5.15
N ASN A 125 -21.17 -29.84 -4.04
CA ASN A 125 -20.53 -30.00 -2.72
C ASN A 125 -21.59 -30.31 -1.64
N GLU A 126 -21.23 -30.19 -0.36
CA GLU A 126 -22.10 -30.46 0.79
C GLU A 126 -22.35 -29.23 1.67
N ILE A 127 -22.31 -28.03 1.08
CA ILE A 127 -22.45 -26.76 1.81
C ILE A 127 -23.91 -26.54 2.20
N SER A 128 -24.16 -26.25 3.48
CA SER A 128 -25.51 -25.96 3.99
C SER A 128 -25.79 -24.46 4.19
N ILE A 129 -24.76 -23.65 4.44
CA ILE A 129 -24.90 -22.24 4.81
C ILE A 129 -23.94 -21.38 3.98
N ILE A 130 -24.41 -20.23 3.50
CA ILE A 130 -23.58 -19.24 2.83
C ILE A 130 -22.98 -18.30 3.88
N GLN A 131 -21.69 -18.44 4.16
CA GLN A 131 -20.97 -17.65 5.17
C GLN A 131 -19.46 -17.56 4.87
N ASN A 132 -18.73 -16.76 5.67
CA ASN A 132 -17.27 -16.68 5.68
C ASN A 132 -16.62 -16.28 4.34
N ILE A 133 -17.32 -15.49 3.53
CA ILE A 133 -16.78 -14.93 2.28
C ILE A 133 -16.82 -13.41 2.27
N ASN A 134 -16.95 -12.77 3.45
CA ASN A 134 -17.12 -11.32 3.61
C ASN A 134 -16.04 -10.49 2.88
N ASP A 135 -14.82 -10.99 2.83
CA ASP A 135 -13.65 -10.29 2.29
C ASP A 135 -13.54 -10.38 0.75
N LEU A 136 -14.36 -11.22 0.11
CA LEU A 136 -14.39 -11.41 -1.35
C LEU A 136 -15.18 -10.29 -2.05
N LYS A 137 -14.79 -9.03 -1.82
CA LYS A 137 -15.50 -7.84 -2.33
C LYS A 137 -15.53 -7.73 -3.87
N LYS A 138 -14.60 -8.41 -4.55
CA LYS A 138 -14.51 -8.46 -6.02
C LYS A 138 -15.28 -9.63 -6.65
N LEU A 139 -15.93 -10.49 -5.87
CA LEU A 139 -16.62 -11.65 -6.38
C LEU A 139 -17.75 -11.24 -7.35
N THR A 140 -17.67 -11.71 -8.59
CA THR A 140 -18.63 -11.43 -9.67
C THR A 140 -19.48 -12.64 -10.02
N ILE A 141 -18.93 -13.85 -9.89
CA ILE A 141 -19.61 -15.11 -10.20
C ILE A 141 -19.48 -16.06 -9.03
N LEU A 142 -20.63 -16.49 -8.49
CA LEU A 142 -20.71 -17.54 -7.47
C LEU A 142 -21.57 -18.69 -7.98
N ASN A 143 -20.98 -19.88 -8.07
CA ASN A 143 -21.71 -21.10 -8.41
C ASN A 143 -21.73 -22.06 -7.22
N ILE A 144 -22.88 -22.19 -6.59
CA ILE A 144 -23.12 -23.06 -5.42
C ILE A 144 -24.27 -24.04 -5.70
N GLY A 145 -24.50 -24.39 -6.98
CA GLY A 145 -25.51 -25.37 -7.36
C GLY A 145 -25.20 -26.76 -6.79
N LYS A 146 -26.24 -27.58 -6.62
CA LYS A 146 -26.19 -28.95 -6.10
C LYS A 146 -25.45 -29.05 -4.76
N ASN A 147 -25.86 -28.23 -3.80
CA ASN A 147 -25.39 -28.23 -2.41
C ASN A 147 -26.56 -28.58 -1.47
N LYS A 148 -26.40 -28.34 -0.16
CA LYS A 148 -27.37 -28.68 0.89
C LYS A 148 -28.01 -27.42 1.52
N ILE A 149 -28.13 -26.33 0.76
CA ILE A 149 -28.71 -25.07 1.25
C ILE A 149 -30.22 -25.20 1.32
N ASP A 150 -30.77 -25.19 2.52
CA ASP A 150 -32.21 -25.34 2.81
C ASP A 150 -32.91 -24.00 3.03
N ASP A 151 -32.29 -23.10 3.78
CA ASP A 151 -32.81 -21.77 4.05
C ASP A 151 -32.35 -20.75 3.01
N TRP A 152 -33.33 -20.11 2.36
CA TRP A 152 -33.12 -19.06 1.37
C TRP A 152 -32.74 -17.69 1.99
N GLU A 153 -32.93 -17.48 3.30
CA GLU A 153 -32.59 -16.23 3.98
C GLU A 153 -31.07 -16.03 4.02
N HIS A 154 -30.31 -17.13 4.09
CA HIS A 154 -28.86 -17.12 3.93
C HIS A 154 -28.39 -16.52 2.61
N VAL A 155 -29.26 -16.42 1.59
CA VAL A 155 -28.88 -15.81 0.31
C VAL A 155 -28.91 -14.28 0.38
N VAL A 156 -29.64 -13.67 1.33
CA VAL A 156 -29.60 -12.21 1.56
C VAL A 156 -28.24 -11.72 2.01
N TYR A 157 -27.46 -12.57 2.67
CA TYR A 157 -26.05 -12.31 2.96
C TYR A 157 -25.28 -11.86 1.71
N LEU A 158 -25.66 -12.35 0.52
CA LEU A 158 -25.03 -11.96 -0.74
C LEU A 158 -25.40 -10.55 -1.21
N ARG A 159 -26.39 -9.87 -0.61
CA ARG A 159 -26.81 -8.49 -0.94
C ARG A 159 -25.68 -7.46 -0.72
N ASP A 160 -24.77 -7.74 0.19
CA ASP A 160 -23.63 -6.86 0.47
C ASP A 160 -22.49 -6.99 -0.55
N PHE A 161 -22.53 -8.03 -1.39
CA PHE A 161 -21.56 -8.28 -2.44
C PHE A 161 -21.95 -7.47 -3.68
N LYS A 162 -21.64 -6.17 -3.67
CA LYS A 162 -22.07 -5.21 -4.72
C LYS A 162 -21.54 -5.56 -6.12
N SER A 163 -20.42 -6.30 -6.19
CA SER A 163 -19.81 -6.77 -7.45
C SER A 163 -20.45 -8.05 -8.01
N LEU A 164 -21.26 -8.78 -7.23
CA LEU A 164 -21.81 -10.07 -7.64
C LEU A 164 -22.84 -9.90 -8.76
N LYS A 165 -22.57 -10.49 -9.94
CA LYS A 165 -23.43 -10.40 -11.13
C LYS A 165 -24.09 -11.72 -11.52
N SER A 166 -23.47 -12.84 -11.19
CA SER A 166 -23.99 -14.17 -11.53
C SER A 166 -24.03 -15.07 -10.30
N LEU A 167 -25.19 -15.68 -10.07
CA LEU A 167 -25.43 -16.61 -8.98
C LEU A 167 -26.11 -17.86 -9.52
N ASN A 168 -25.49 -19.02 -9.29
CA ASN A 168 -26.14 -20.30 -9.54
C ASN A 168 -26.37 -21.06 -8.22
N THR A 169 -27.62 -21.33 -7.92
CA THR A 169 -28.08 -22.08 -6.73
C THR A 169 -28.91 -23.30 -7.12
N CYS A 170 -28.96 -23.69 -8.40
CA CYS A 170 -29.77 -24.80 -8.88
C CYS A 170 -29.54 -26.08 -8.06
N ASP A 171 -30.53 -26.96 -7.98
CA ASP A 171 -30.43 -28.25 -7.27
C ASP A 171 -30.13 -28.15 -5.75
N ASN A 172 -30.34 -26.98 -5.12
CA ASN A 172 -30.37 -26.86 -3.66
C ASN A 172 -31.80 -27.02 -3.13
N PRO A 173 -32.01 -27.55 -1.90
CA PRO A 173 -33.33 -27.64 -1.29
C PRO A 173 -34.10 -26.31 -1.25
N CYS A 174 -33.44 -25.17 -1.01
CA CYS A 174 -34.06 -23.85 -0.97
C CYS A 174 -34.74 -23.43 -2.28
N THR A 175 -34.28 -23.95 -3.43
CA THR A 175 -34.85 -23.64 -4.75
C THR A 175 -36.25 -24.23 -4.96
N LYS A 176 -36.66 -25.18 -4.10
CA LYS A 176 -37.99 -25.81 -4.14
C LYS A 176 -39.04 -25.04 -3.35
N ILE A 177 -38.64 -24.01 -2.60
CA ILE A 177 -39.55 -23.18 -1.80
C ILE A 177 -40.25 -22.19 -2.75
N ASP A 178 -41.58 -22.13 -2.67
CA ASP A 178 -42.38 -21.22 -3.48
C ASP A 178 -42.01 -19.76 -3.21
N GLY A 179 -41.81 -18.99 -4.28
CA GLY A 179 -41.38 -17.59 -4.20
C GLY A 179 -39.87 -17.36 -4.15
N TYR A 180 -39.04 -18.41 -4.26
CA TYR A 180 -37.58 -18.29 -4.12
C TYR A 180 -36.98 -17.33 -5.14
N LEU A 181 -37.37 -17.47 -6.42
CA LEU A 181 -36.86 -16.61 -7.48
C LEU A 181 -37.32 -15.15 -7.29
N ASP A 182 -38.57 -14.92 -6.90
CA ASP A 182 -39.08 -13.58 -6.57
C ASP A 182 -38.24 -12.97 -5.44
N TYR A 183 -37.97 -13.74 -4.39
CA TYR A 183 -37.13 -13.30 -3.29
C TYR A 183 -35.71 -12.94 -3.75
N LEU A 184 -35.04 -13.80 -4.52
CA LEU A 184 -33.70 -13.48 -5.06
C LEU A 184 -33.71 -12.19 -5.89
N PHE A 185 -34.68 -12.03 -6.79
CA PHE A 185 -34.74 -10.92 -7.72
C PHE A 185 -35.04 -9.59 -7.01
N ALA A 186 -35.85 -9.62 -5.95
CA ALA A 186 -36.17 -8.46 -5.15
C ALA A 186 -35.02 -8.06 -4.20
N PHE A 187 -34.42 -9.05 -3.50
CA PHE A 187 -33.48 -8.79 -2.41
C PHE A 187 -32.02 -8.65 -2.87
N MET A 188 -31.67 -9.06 -4.09
CA MET A 188 -30.34 -8.86 -4.67
C MET A 188 -30.41 -7.99 -5.94
N PRO A 189 -30.41 -6.66 -5.79
CA PRO A 189 -30.54 -5.74 -6.92
C PRO A 189 -29.32 -5.76 -7.87
N GLN A 190 -28.15 -6.18 -7.39
CA GLN A 190 -26.92 -6.20 -8.17
C GLN A 190 -26.81 -7.38 -9.16
N LEU A 191 -27.61 -8.43 -8.95
CA LEU A 191 -27.54 -9.69 -9.70
C LEU A 191 -28.06 -9.48 -11.12
N THR A 192 -27.34 -9.94 -12.15
CA THR A 192 -27.77 -9.84 -13.57
C THR A 192 -28.19 -11.20 -14.12
N TYR A 193 -27.52 -12.26 -13.68
CA TYR A 193 -27.76 -13.63 -14.12
C TYR A 193 -28.07 -14.52 -12.91
N CYS A 194 -29.17 -15.27 -13.00
CA CYS A 194 -29.52 -16.30 -12.03
C CYS A 194 -29.63 -17.64 -12.76
N GLN A 195 -28.93 -18.67 -12.28
CA GLN A 195 -28.97 -20.02 -12.88
C GLN A 195 -28.68 -20.00 -14.39
N TYR A 196 -27.68 -19.19 -14.79
CA TYR A 196 -27.27 -18.97 -16.18
C TYR A 196 -28.32 -18.32 -17.10
N LYS A 197 -29.41 -17.79 -16.53
CA LYS A 197 -30.42 -17.01 -17.26
C LYS A 197 -30.35 -15.54 -16.84
N MET A 198 -30.48 -14.63 -17.80
CA MET A 198 -30.57 -13.21 -17.52
C MET A 198 -31.90 -12.91 -16.82
N ILE A 199 -31.86 -12.10 -15.77
CA ILE A 199 -33.06 -11.64 -15.05
C ILE A 199 -33.64 -10.46 -15.83
N SER A 200 -34.88 -10.57 -16.32
CA SER A 200 -35.51 -9.46 -17.02
C SER A 200 -35.94 -8.35 -16.07
N GLU A 201 -35.99 -7.11 -16.57
CA GLU A 201 -36.47 -5.97 -15.79
C GLU A 201 -37.91 -6.17 -15.30
N ASN A 202 -38.77 -6.78 -16.13
CA ASN A 202 -40.17 -7.07 -15.78
C ASN A 202 -40.28 -8.07 -14.62
N GLU A 203 -39.51 -9.17 -14.65
CA GLU A 203 -39.48 -10.15 -13.56
C GLU A 203 -38.97 -9.52 -12.26
N ARG A 204 -37.94 -8.67 -12.36
CA ARG A 204 -37.40 -7.96 -11.20
C ARG A 204 -38.41 -6.98 -10.62
N GLN A 205 -39.07 -6.19 -11.46
CA GLN A 205 -40.04 -5.22 -10.97
C GLN A 205 -41.23 -5.92 -10.29
N SER A 206 -41.75 -6.98 -10.90
CA SER A 206 -42.80 -7.83 -10.32
C SER A 206 -42.39 -8.39 -8.94
N ALA A 207 -41.15 -8.88 -8.82
CA ALA A 207 -40.59 -9.36 -7.56
C ALA A 207 -40.47 -8.24 -6.51
N ILE A 208 -39.99 -7.05 -6.89
CA ILE A 208 -39.89 -5.90 -5.99
C ILE A 208 -41.28 -5.47 -5.51
N ASP A 209 -42.28 -5.44 -6.39
CA ASP A 209 -43.65 -5.03 -6.04
C ASP A 209 -44.28 -6.00 -5.02
N LYS A 210 -44.04 -7.32 -5.17
CA LYS A 210 -44.46 -8.33 -4.18
C LYS A 210 -43.83 -8.11 -2.79
N HIS A 211 -42.60 -7.59 -2.74
CA HIS A 211 -41.85 -7.37 -1.49
C HIS A 211 -41.66 -5.89 -1.12
N TYR A 212 -42.50 -4.99 -1.67
CA TYR A 212 -42.28 -3.54 -1.66
C TYR A 212 -41.97 -2.95 -0.27
N ARG A 213 -42.73 -3.34 0.75
CA ARG A 213 -42.57 -2.79 2.12
C ARG A 213 -41.18 -3.09 2.69
N ILE A 214 -40.71 -4.33 2.54
CA ILE A 214 -39.42 -4.77 3.08
C ILE A 214 -38.28 -4.13 2.27
N ILE A 215 -38.39 -4.15 0.94
CA ILE A 215 -37.38 -3.56 0.05
C ILE A 215 -37.23 -2.06 0.27
N SER A 216 -38.34 -1.32 0.46
CA SER A 216 -38.30 0.11 0.75
C SER A 216 -37.59 0.40 2.07
N ASN A 217 -37.91 -0.32 3.15
CA ASN A 217 -37.22 -0.17 4.43
C ASN A 217 -35.72 -0.52 4.33
N LEU A 218 -35.37 -1.58 3.60
CA LEU A 218 -33.98 -1.96 3.37
C LEU A 218 -33.21 -0.88 2.61
N LYS A 219 -33.80 -0.34 1.53
CA LYS A 219 -33.17 0.74 0.76
C LYS A 219 -32.97 2.01 1.59
N GLU A 220 -33.93 2.36 2.45
CA GLU A 220 -33.79 3.50 3.36
C GLU A 220 -32.65 3.29 4.37
N ASN A 221 -32.57 2.10 4.97
CA ASN A 221 -31.50 1.77 5.91
C ASN A 221 -30.12 1.71 5.22
N GLU A 222 -30.02 1.12 4.04
CA GLU A 222 -28.79 1.09 3.24
C GLU A 222 -28.34 2.52 2.88
N ALA A 223 -29.28 3.40 2.48
CA ALA A 223 -28.98 4.79 2.19
C ALA A 223 -28.48 5.54 3.43
N LYS A 224 -29.13 5.34 4.60
CA LYS A 224 -28.68 5.93 5.88
C LYS A 224 -27.26 5.50 6.23
N ILE A 225 -26.99 4.19 6.21
CA ILE A 225 -25.66 3.63 6.51
C ILE A 225 -24.61 4.19 5.53
N GLN A 226 -24.94 4.28 4.23
CA GLN A 226 -24.02 4.83 3.24
C GLN A 226 -23.75 6.32 3.45
N THR A 227 -24.77 7.11 3.83
CA THR A 227 -24.61 8.52 4.17
C THR A 227 -23.74 8.69 5.43
N GLU A 228 -23.98 7.90 6.48
CA GLU A 228 -23.17 7.92 7.71
C GLU A 228 -21.71 7.57 7.43
N LEU A 229 -21.45 6.50 6.67
CA LEU A 229 -20.10 6.12 6.26
C LEU A 229 -19.41 7.22 5.45
N LYS A 230 -20.14 7.87 4.55
CA LYS A 230 -19.60 8.95 3.74
C LYS A 230 -19.26 10.18 4.58
N LEU A 231 -20.16 10.56 5.49
CA LEU A 231 -19.92 11.67 6.44
C LEU A 231 -18.72 11.37 7.35
N GLN A 232 -18.59 10.14 7.82
CA GLN A 232 -17.45 9.70 8.60
C GLN A 232 -16.14 9.81 7.80
N GLN A 233 -16.13 9.33 6.55
CA GLN A 233 -14.96 9.46 5.67
C GLN A 233 -14.63 10.92 5.36
N GLU A 234 -15.62 11.76 5.11
CA GLU A 234 -15.42 13.20 4.89
C GLU A 234 -14.86 13.88 6.15
N PHE A 235 -15.33 13.50 7.34
CA PHE A 235 -14.80 13.98 8.62
C PHE A 235 -13.35 13.54 8.83
N GLU A 236 -13.04 12.25 8.66
CA GLU A 236 -11.69 11.70 8.79
C GLU A 236 -10.71 12.37 7.80
N ASN A 237 -11.13 12.54 6.54
CA ASN A 237 -10.33 13.23 5.52
C ASN A 237 -10.11 14.70 5.88
N LYS A 238 -11.14 15.41 6.37
CA LYS A 238 -11.00 16.78 6.85
C LYS A 238 -9.98 16.83 7.99
N THR A 239 -10.10 15.97 9.00
CA THR A 239 -9.17 15.93 10.15
C THR A 239 -7.73 15.67 9.71
N LEU A 240 -7.50 14.71 8.80
CA LEU A 240 -6.17 14.43 8.25
C LEU A 240 -5.59 15.65 7.52
N LEU A 241 -6.40 16.35 6.73
CA LEU A 241 -5.99 17.58 6.04
C LEU A 241 -5.59 18.68 7.02
N LEU A 242 -6.38 18.90 8.07
CA LEU A 242 -6.07 19.91 9.09
C LEU A 242 -4.76 19.60 9.81
N PHE A 243 -4.57 18.32 10.15
CA PHE A 243 -3.37 17.85 10.83
C PHE A 243 -2.12 17.99 9.94
N ALA A 244 -2.22 17.66 8.65
CA ALA A 244 -1.14 17.85 7.67
C ALA A 244 -0.81 19.33 7.43
N SER A 245 -1.83 20.20 7.57
CA SER A 245 -1.70 21.65 7.41
C SER A 245 -1.31 22.38 8.70
N TYR A 246 -1.17 21.67 9.83
CA TYR A 246 -0.81 22.18 11.17
C TYR A 246 -1.81 23.19 11.77
N VAL A 247 -3.03 23.23 11.24
CA VAL A 247 -4.09 24.18 11.63
C VAL A 247 -5.25 23.49 12.35
N GLU A 248 -5.01 22.34 12.97
CA GLU A 248 -6.02 21.71 13.83
C GLU A 248 -6.55 22.69 14.89
N HIS A 249 -7.86 22.66 15.12
CA HIS A 249 -8.56 23.51 16.10
C HIS A 249 -8.55 25.02 15.80
N LEU A 250 -8.22 25.43 14.57
CA LEU A 250 -8.29 26.84 14.12
C LEU A 250 -9.44 27.11 13.12
N ASP A 251 -10.17 26.08 12.69
CA ASP A 251 -11.21 26.15 11.65
C ASP A 251 -12.55 26.70 12.14
N GLU A 252 -12.82 26.61 13.45
CA GLU A 252 -14.02 27.11 14.12
C GLU A 252 -13.64 27.87 15.41
N ASP A 253 -14.50 27.90 16.42
CA ASP A 253 -14.24 28.57 17.70
C ASP A 253 -13.58 27.64 18.75
N TYR A 254 -13.00 26.50 18.36
CA TYR A 254 -12.39 25.52 19.28
C TYR A 254 -11.32 26.12 20.20
N LEU A 255 -10.34 26.84 19.65
CA LEU A 255 -9.28 27.47 20.46
C LEU A 255 -9.86 28.47 21.46
N PHE A 256 -10.88 29.23 21.03
CA PHE A 256 -11.60 30.15 21.89
C PHE A 256 -12.39 29.42 22.98
N GLN A 257 -13.10 28.33 22.64
CA GLN A 257 -13.80 27.51 23.62
C GLN A 257 -12.85 26.86 24.63
N GLN A 258 -11.69 26.37 24.18
CA GLN A 258 -10.66 25.78 25.03
C GLN A 258 -10.13 26.80 26.05
N MET A 259 -9.93 28.04 25.61
CA MET A 259 -9.49 29.16 26.43
C MET A 259 -10.45 29.41 27.59
N PHE A 260 -11.75 29.61 27.30
CA PHE A 260 -12.78 29.85 28.31
C PHE A 260 -13.16 28.62 29.15
N SER A 261 -12.94 27.40 28.64
CA SER A 261 -13.14 26.16 29.42
C SER A 261 -12.00 25.91 30.41
N SER A 262 -10.79 26.38 30.08
CA SER A 262 -9.61 26.29 30.95
C SER A 262 -9.64 27.34 32.06
N ASP A 263 -10.29 28.49 31.83
CA ASP A 263 -10.55 29.50 32.83
C ASP A 263 -11.80 29.18 33.67
N LYS A 264 -11.61 28.33 34.68
CA LYS A 264 -12.68 27.87 35.59
C LYS A 264 -13.18 28.94 36.57
N VAL A 265 -12.47 30.05 36.73
CA VAL A 265 -12.72 31.01 37.83
C VAL A 265 -13.37 32.30 37.33
N ALA A 266 -12.92 32.85 36.21
CA ALA A 266 -13.40 34.13 35.69
C ALA A 266 -14.25 33.96 34.42
N GLY A 267 -13.81 33.10 33.50
CA GLY A 267 -14.52 32.53 32.35
C GLY A 267 -15.64 33.38 31.74
N LYS A 268 -16.78 32.75 31.45
CA LYS A 268 -18.00 33.44 30.99
C LYS A 268 -18.63 34.35 32.06
N THR A 269 -18.20 34.26 33.32
CA THR A 269 -18.82 35.02 34.40
C THR A 269 -18.51 36.50 34.28
N LEU A 270 -17.27 36.86 33.90
CA LEU A 270 -16.87 38.25 33.66
C LEU A 270 -17.60 38.90 32.47
N SER A 271 -17.98 38.14 31.45
CA SER A 271 -18.72 38.69 30.30
C SER A 271 -20.18 38.98 30.65
N THR A 272 -20.78 38.25 31.59
CA THR A 272 -22.19 38.41 32.00
C THR A 272 -22.47 39.54 33.00
N ILE A 273 -21.48 40.36 33.35
CA ILE A 273 -21.58 41.38 34.40
C ILE A 273 -22.55 42.50 34.03
N ASN A 274 -22.44 43.07 32.82
CA ASN A 274 -23.35 44.08 32.30
C ASN A 274 -23.42 44.02 30.75
N ALA A 275 -24.26 44.88 30.15
CA ALA A 275 -24.39 44.93 28.70
C ALA A 275 -23.08 45.32 27.98
N ASN A 276 -22.23 46.13 28.62
CA ASN A 276 -20.96 46.58 28.04
C ASN A 276 -19.92 45.45 28.04
N THR A 277 -19.82 44.64 29.10
CA THR A 277 -18.95 43.46 29.15
C THR A 277 -19.40 42.38 28.18
N GLN A 278 -20.72 42.21 28.01
CA GLN A 278 -21.25 41.24 27.05
C GLN A 278 -20.94 41.67 25.60
N ASN A 279 -21.08 42.95 25.28
CA ASN A 279 -20.73 43.47 23.96
C ASN A 279 -19.22 43.33 23.68
N ALA A 280 -18.37 43.69 24.65
CA ALA A 280 -16.92 43.53 24.53
C ALA A 280 -16.52 42.06 24.32
N PHE A 281 -17.20 41.12 24.97
CA PHE A 281 -16.97 39.68 24.79
C PHE A 281 -17.36 39.19 23.40
N GLU A 282 -18.52 39.60 22.86
CA GLU A 282 -18.94 39.19 21.51
C GLU A 282 -18.05 39.79 20.42
N GLU A 283 -17.62 41.05 20.57
CA GLU A 283 -16.66 41.68 19.66
C GLU A 283 -15.30 40.98 19.71
N TYR A 284 -14.81 40.66 20.92
CA TYR A 284 -13.59 39.89 21.10
C TYR A 284 -13.69 38.50 20.47
N LYS A 285 -14.79 37.76 20.71
CA LYS A 285 -15.02 36.44 20.10
C LYS A 285 -14.96 36.52 18.58
N LYS A 286 -15.65 37.49 17.98
CA LYS A 286 -15.69 37.68 16.54
C LYS A 286 -14.30 37.99 15.97
N SER A 287 -13.56 38.90 16.61
CA SER A 287 -12.20 39.26 16.19
C SER A 287 -11.23 38.09 16.33
N PHE A 288 -11.30 37.35 17.44
CA PHE A 288 -10.43 36.22 17.72
C PHE A 288 -10.64 35.07 16.73
N VAL A 289 -11.90 34.71 16.46
CA VAL A 289 -12.24 33.66 15.48
C VAL A 289 -11.84 34.09 14.06
N ALA A 290 -11.98 35.37 13.71
CA ALA A 290 -11.52 35.87 12.42
C ALA A 290 -10.00 35.71 12.23
N ILE A 291 -9.20 36.07 13.24
CA ILE A 291 -7.73 35.87 13.19
C ILE A 291 -7.37 34.39 13.08
N CYS A 292 -8.08 33.51 13.81
CA CYS A 292 -7.87 32.06 13.72
C CYS A 292 -8.19 31.54 12.31
N HIS A 293 -9.28 32.02 11.71
CA HIS A 293 -9.70 31.63 10.37
C HIS A 293 -8.72 32.11 9.29
N GLU A 294 -8.14 33.31 9.43
CA GLU A 294 -7.07 33.78 8.53
C GLU A 294 -5.83 32.87 8.59
N LEU A 295 -5.43 32.46 9.80
CA LEU A 295 -4.32 31.53 10.00
C LEU A 295 -4.64 30.12 9.46
N TYR A 296 -5.89 29.68 9.61
CA TYR A 296 -6.39 28.43 9.05
C TYR A 296 -6.27 28.41 7.52
N GLU A 297 -6.80 29.42 6.83
CA GLU A 297 -6.73 29.57 5.37
C GLU A 297 -5.29 29.70 4.87
N LEU A 298 -4.42 30.36 5.65
CA LEU A 298 -2.99 30.42 5.36
C LEU A 298 -2.35 29.03 5.43
N GLY A 299 -2.63 28.25 6.48
CA GLY A 299 -2.05 26.92 6.66
C GLY A 299 -2.44 25.93 5.56
N LEU A 300 -3.69 25.96 5.10
CA LEU A 300 -4.15 25.16 3.96
C LEU A 300 -3.39 25.52 2.67
N ARG A 301 -3.31 26.81 2.34
CA ARG A 301 -2.58 27.28 1.15
C ARG A 301 -1.10 26.92 1.18
N GLU A 302 -0.45 27.07 2.33
CA GLU A 302 0.95 26.69 2.48
C GLU A 302 1.15 25.17 2.45
N ASN A 303 0.17 24.38 2.89
CA ASN A 303 0.18 22.93 2.72
C ASN A 303 0.14 22.51 1.24
N ASP A 304 -0.73 23.14 0.45
CA ASP A 304 -0.82 22.89 -0.98
C ASP A 304 0.51 23.22 -1.69
N ARG A 305 1.12 24.35 -1.34
CA ARG A 305 2.44 24.75 -1.87
C ARG A 305 3.54 23.73 -1.51
N ARG A 306 3.60 23.27 -0.26
CA ARG A 306 4.58 22.25 0.17
C ARG A 306 4.35 20.92 -0.54
N THR A 307 3.09 20.50 -0.68
CA THR A 307 2.73 19.24 -1.35
C THR A 307 3.11 19.28 -2.82
N GLU A 308 2.90 20.41 -3.50
CA GLU A 308 3.31 20.59 -4.90
C GLU A 308 4.84 20.58 -5.07
N GLU A 309 5.58 21.26 -4.18
CA GLU A 309 7.06 21.23 -4.19
C GLU A 309 7.60 19.80 -4.01
N ILE A 310 7.02 19.04 -3.09
CA ILE A 310 7.35 17.62 -2.87
C ILE A 310 7.06 16.81 -4.14
N ARG A 311 5.89 17.00 -4.76
CA ARG A 311 5.49 16.29 -5.98
C ARG A 311 6.47 16.54 -7.13
N LEU A 312 6.85 17.81 -7.36
CA LEU A 312 7.79 18.19 -8.42
C LEU A 312 9.19 17.61 -8.18
N PHE A 313 9.63 17.61 -6.92
CA PHE A 313 10.87 16.97 -6.51
C PHE A 313 10.86 15.46 -6.77
N GLU A 314 9.81 14.76 -6.35
CA GLU A 314 9.67 13.30 -6.55
C GLU A 314 9.67 12.92 -8.03
N ILE A 315 8.97 13.68 -8.88
CA ILE A 315 8.98 13.47 -10.34
C ILE A 315 10.40 13.59 -10.88
N THR A 316 11.11 14.67 -10.54
CA THR A 316 12.48 14.94 -11.02
C THR A 316 13.45 13.84 -10.59
N VAL A 317 13.37 13.40 -9.32
CA VAL A 317 14.22 12.33 -8.78
C VAL A 317 13.92 10.99 -9.44
N ASN A 318 12.65 10.65 -9.63
CA ASN A 318 12.24 9.39 -10.25
C ASN A 318 12.60 9.33 -11.73
N GLU A 319 12.50 10.44 -12.47
CA GLU A 319 12.97 10.53 -13.85
C GLU A 319 14.50 10.30 -13.94
N GLY A 320 15.26 10.94 -13.05
CA GLY A 320 16.72 10.72 -12.95
C GLY A 320 17.08 9.26 -12.67
N LYS A 321 16.40 8.63 -11.70
CA LYS A 321 16.57 7.20 -11.36
C LYS A 321 16.23 6.29 -12.54
N THR A 322 15.11 6.54 -13.21
CA THR A 322 14.65 5.75 -14.36
C THR A 322 15.62 5.83 -15.54
N ASN A 323 16.12 7.03 -15.83
CA ASN A 323 17.09 7.25 -16.91
C ASN A 323 18.38 6.47 -16.66
N MET A 324 18.91 6.53 -15.43
CA MET A 324 20.09 5.76 -15.06
C MET A 324 19.84 4.24 -15.12
N GLN A 325 18.71 3.76 -14.60
CA GLN A 325 18.35 2.34 -14.67
C GLN A 325 18.28 1.83 -16.11
N ASN A 326 17.71 2.62 -17.03
CA ASN A 326 17.66 2.28 -18.45
C ASN A 326 19.05 2.23 -19.09
N GLU A 327 19.94 3.16 -18.73
CA GLU A 327 21.33 3.14 -19.21
C GLU A 327 22.10 1.94 -18.65
N ALA A 328 21.99 1.67 -17.36
CA ALA A 328 22.59 0.50 -16.71
C ALA A 328 22.11 -0.80 -17.36
N ARG A 329 20.81 -0.95 -17.63
CA ARG A 329 20.24 -2.11 -18.33
C ARG A 329 20.83 -2.28 -19.73
N ARG A 330 21.02 -1.20 -20.49
CA ARG A 330 21.67 -1.25 -21.81
C ARG A 330 23.13 -1.72 -21.70
N ILE A 331 23.85 -1.28 -20.69
CA ILE A 331 25.25 -1.68 -20.45
C ILE A 331 25.33 -3.16 -20.09
N VAL A 332 24.51 -3.62 -19.14
CA VAL A 332 24.45 -5.03 -18.71
C VAL A 332 24.05 -5.95 -19.87
N ASN A 333 23.04 -5.58 -20.67
CA ASN A 333 22.61 -6.38 -21.82
C ASN A 333 23.76 -6.58 -22.84
N LYS A 334 24.55 -5.54 -23.12
CA LYS A 334 25.72 -5.65 -24.01
C LYS A 334 26.75 -6.64 -23.49
N VAL A 335 26.98 -6.69 -22.18
CA VAL A 335 27.91 -7.65 -21.56
C VAL A 335 27.34 -9.07 -21.63
N LEU A 336 26.04 -9.26 -21.37
CA LEU A 336 25.40 -10.57 -21.46
C LEU A 336 25.37 -11.12 -22.90
N GLU A 337 25.17 -10.26 -23.90
CA GLU A 337 25.29 -10.63 -25.32
C GLU A 337 26.72 -11.10 -25.66
N LYS A 338 27.73 -10.31 -25.28
CA LYS A 338 29.15 -10.68 -25.49
C LYS A 338 29.54 -11.95 -24.74
N ARG A 339 29.04 -12.14 -23.50
CA ARG A 339 29.23 -13.37 -22.72
C ARG A 339 28.76 -14.57 -23.50
N THR A 340 27.55 -14.50 -24.06
CA THR A 340 26.95 -15.62 -24.80
C THR A 340 27.80 -16.00 -26.01
N MET A 341 28.36 -15.01 -26.73
CA MET A 341 29.28 -15.25 -27.84
C MET A 341 30.60 -15.87 -27.38
N ILE A 342 31.24 -15.31 -26.34
CA ILE A 342 32.53 -15.79 -25.83
C ILE A 342 32.40 -17.20 -25.27
N PHE A 343 31.31 -17.50 -24.55
CA PHE A 343 31.09 -18.81 -23.95
C PHE A 343 30.80 -19.87 -25.03
N ALA A 344 30.09 -19.51 -26.11
CA ALA A 344 29.93 -20.38 -27.26
C ALA A 344 31.28 -20.68 -27.93
N ASN A 345 32.12 -19.66 -28.17
CA ASN A 345 33.44 -19.84 -28.76
C ASN A 345 34.37 -20.69 -27.88
N ILE A 346 34.36 -20.48 -26.55
CA ILE A 346 35.14 -21.30 -25.60
C ILE A 346 34.65 -22.75 -25.64
N LYS A 347 33.33 -22.97 -25.69
CA LYS A 347 32.75 -24.31 -25.76
C LYS A 347 33.12 -25.02 -27.08
N ASP A 348 33.03 -24.33 -28.21
CA ASP A 348 33.43 -24.87 -29.52
C ASP A 348 34.93 -25.22 -29.53
N GLU A 349 35.79 -24.35 -29.00
CA GLU A 349 37.23 -24.63 -28.89
C GLU A 349 37.52 -25.82 -27.94
N ILE A 350 36.79 -25.95 -26.81
CA ILE A 350 36.88 -27.11 -25.91
C ILE A 350 36.38 -28.40 -26.59
N GLU A 351 35.32 -28.35 -27.38
CA GLU A 351 34.83 -29.51 -28.14
C GLU A 351 35.87 -29.93 -29.21
N THR A 352 36.54 -28.99 -29.87
CA THR A 352 37.61 -29.32 -30.83
C THR A 352 38.87 -29.89 -30.16
N LEU A 353 39.13 -29.60 -28.89
CA LEU A 353 40.23 -30.20 -28.11
C LEU A 353 40.05 -31.71 -27.91
N VAL A 354 38.81 -32.21 -27.87
CA VAL A 354 38.51 -33.64 -27.68
C VAL A 354 38.86 -34.46 -28.94
N GLU A 355 39.03 -33.83 -30.10
CA GLU A 355 39.24 -34.49 -31.39
C GLU A 355 40.69 -34.41 -31.94
N LYS A 356 41.61 -33.71 -31.27
CA LYS A 356 42.93 -33.31 -31.84
C LYS A 356 44.16 -33.94 -31.18
N GLN A 357 45.28 -34.03 -31.93
CA GLN A 357 46.60 -34.54 -31.48
C GLN A 357 47.42 -33.50 -30.66
N GLU A 358 48.35 -33.99 -29.82
CA GLU A 358 49.09 -33.26 -28.76
C GLU A 358 49.69 -31.89 -29.13
N GLN A 359 50.11 -31.64 -30.38
CA GLN A 359 50.71 -30.36 -30.79
C GLN A 359 49.69 -29.24 -31.09
N GLU A 360 48.41 -29.55 -31.34
CA GLU A 360 47.37 -28.52 -31.54
C GLU A 360 46.68 -28.09 -30.22
N VAL A 361 46.89 -28.86 -29.14
CA VAL A 361 46.30 -28.62 -27.82
C VAL A 361 46.78 -27.32 -27.20
N GLU A 362 48.08 -27.02 -27.29
CA GLU A 362 48.69 -25.82 -26.71
C GLU A 362 48.18 -24.52 -27.38
N SER A 363 47.94 -24.57 -28.70
CA SER A 363 47.38 -23.46 -29.47
C SER A 363 45.93 -23.17 -29.09
N THR A 364 45.11 -24.20 -28.89
CA THR A 364 43.69 -24.03 -28.53
C THR A 364 43.54 -23.57 -27.08
N VAL A 365 44.38 -24.05 -26.16
CA VAL A 365 44.43 -23.56 -24.78
C VAL A 365 44.83 -22.07 -24.72
N ALA A 366 45.79 -21.65 -25.54
CA ALA A 366 46.18 -20.24 -25.61
C ALA A 366 45.03 -19.32 -26.06
N LYS A 367 44.25 -19.74 -27.07
CA LYS A 367 43.06 -19.00 -27.54
C LYS A 367 41.95 -18.94 -26.50
N ALA A 368 41.68 -20.06 -25.80
CA ALA A 368 40.69 -20.08 -24.72
C ALA A 368 41.10 -19.13 -23.58
N ARG A 369 42.39 -19.06 -23.24
CA ARG A 369 42.95 -18.13 -22.24
C ARG A 369 42.84 -16.67 -22.68
N GLU A 370 43.05 -16.38 -23.96
CA GLU A 370 42.87 -15.04 -24.53
C GLU A 370 41.41 -14.57 -24.42
N LEU A 371 40.45 -15.43 -24.80
CA LEU A 371 39.02 -15.16 -24.68
C LEU A 371 38.57 -14.96 -23.21
N PHE A 372 39.14 -15.73 -22.29
CA PHE A 372 38.90 -15.59 -20.85
C PHE A 372 39.40 -14.24 -20.31
N ASN A 373 40.60 -13.83 -20.70
CA ASN A 373 41.17 -12.54 -20.32
C ASN A 373 40.40 -11.37 -20.94
N GLU A 374 39.97 -11.49 -22.20
CA GLU A 374 39.11 -10.50 -22.87
C GLU A 374 37.80 -10.29 -22.11
N PHE A 375 37.16 -11.39 -21.68
CA PHE A 375 35.91 -11.30 -20.93
C PHE A 375 36.10 -10.71 -19.52
N ASN A 376 37.18 -11.07 -18.81
CA ASN A 376 37.46 -10.49 -17.50
C ASN A 376 37.74 -8.97 -17.59
N ASP A 377 38.52 -8.53 -18.58
CA ASP A 377 38.76 -7.11 -18.81
C ASP A 377 37.45 -6.36 -19.13
N LEU A 378 36.56 -6.98 -19.91
CA LEU A 378 35.23 -6.44 -20.18
C LEU A 378 34.37 -6.34 -18.90
N LEU A 379 34.37 -7.37 -18.04
CA LEU A 379 33.65 -7.37 -16.78
C LEU A 379 34.14 -6.26 -15.86
N SER A 380 35.45 -6.17 -15.62
CA SER A 380 36.05 -5.14 -14.75
C SER A 380 35.79 -3.73 -15.27
N LYS A 381 35.94 -3.50 -16.59
CA LYS A 381 35.60 -2.21 -17.21
C LYS A 381 34.13 -1.84 -17.02
N THR A 382 33.24 -2.82 -17.18
CA THR A 382 31.79 -2.58 -17.07
C THR A 382 31.36 -2.35 -15.62
N GLN A 383 31.92 -3.11 -14.68
CA GLN A 383 31.69 -2.92 -13.25
C GLN A 383 32.10 -1.51 -12.82
N ASN A 384 33.31 -1.07 -13.19
CA ASN A 384 33.78 0.29 -12.92
C ASN A 384 32.89 1.36 -13.57
N GLN A 385 32.39 1.11 -14.78
CA GLN A 385 31.47 2.02 -15.46
C GLN A 385 30.11 2.13 -14.75
N LEU A 386 29.56 1.03 -14.25
CA LEU A 386 28.28 1.03 -13.53
C LEU A 386 28.40 1.63 -12.13
N ILE A 387 29.46 1.28 -11.39
CA ILE A 387 29.73 1.86 -10.06
C ILE A 387 29.98 3.36 -10.17
N SER A 388 30.80 3.80 -11.13
CA SER A 388 31.05 5.24 -11.34
C SER A 388 29.77 6.01 -11.69
N LYS A 389 28.85 5.42 -12.46
CA LYS A 389 27.55 6.02 -12.76
C LYS A 389 26.64 6.10 -11.53
N GLU A 390 26.60 5.07 -10.70
CA GLU A 390 25.84 5.06 -9.45
C GLU A 390 26.39 6.10 -8.45
N ILE A 391 27.72 6.21 -8.34
CA ILE A 391 28.39 7.25 -7.55
C ILE A 391 28.06 8.64 -8.09
N ILE A 392 28.10 8.87 -9.40
CA ILE A 392 27.74 10.16 -10.01
C ILE A 392 26.27 10.51 -9.73
N LEU A 393 25.35 9.54 -9.79
CA LEU A 393 23.94 9.79 -9.49
C LEU A 393 23.75 10.15 -8.01
N HIS A 394 24.40 9.39 -7.12
CA HIS A 394 24.38 9.66 -5.69
C HIS A 394 25.01 11.02 -5.36
N ASP A 395 26.14 11.37 -5.98
CA ASP A 395 26.77 12.69 -5.84
C ASP A 395 25.86 13.83 -6.32
N GLN A 396 25.13 13.65 -7.42
CA GLN A 396 24.11 14.61 -7.89
C GLN A 396 22.93 14.75 -6.93
N MET A 397 22.75 13.77 -6.04
CA MET A 397 21.73 13.77 -5.01
C MET A 397 22.26 14.20 -3.63
N GLU A 398 23.53 14.01 -3.27
CA GLU A 398 23.94 14.04 -1.84
C GLU A 398 24.71 15.27 -1.34
N LYS A 399 25.38 16.12 -2.13
CA LYS A 399 26.40 17.01 -1.51
C LYS A 399 25.88 18.22 -0.72
N GLY A 400 25.65 17.99 0.57
CA GLY A 400 25.71 18.95 1.66
C GLY A 400 27.14 19.09 2.21
N ASP A 401 27.62 20.32 2.19
CA ASP A 401 28.85 20.88 2.78
C ASP A 401 30.21 20.82 2.01
N LEU A 402 30.60 22.05 1.66
CA LEU A 402 31.92 22.69 1.57
C LEU A 402 32.88 22.35 0.42
N PHE A 403 33.00 23.37 -0.43
CA PHE A 403 34.11 23.72 -1.33
C PHE A 403 34.07 23.12 -2.75
N PHE A 404 33.60 23.96 -3.67
CA PHE A 404 33.72 23.87 -5.13
C PHE A 404 33.09 22.65 -5.81
N VAL A 405 31.87 22.80 -6.35
CA VAL A 405 31.58 22.73 -7.79
C VAL A 405 30.19 23.33 -8.06
N LYS A 406 30.09 24.18 -9.09
CA LYS A 406 28.87 24.80 -9.61
C LYS A 406 27.93 23.78 -10.30
N LYS A 407 27.31 22.87 -9.55
CA LYS A 407 26.07 22.18 -9.96
C LYS A 407 25.12 22.24 -8.78
N LYS A 408 23.92 22.77 -8.99
CA LYS A 408 22.90 22.86 -7.93
C LYS A 408 22.35 21.45 -7.70
N ASP A 409 22.69 20.84 -6.57
CA ASP A 409 22.23 19.50 -6.20
C ASP A 409 20.72 19.52 -5.94
N ILE A 410 20.00 18.52 -6.45
CA ILE A 410 18.53 18.52 -6.46
C ILE A 410 17.98 18.49 -5.03
N ASN A 411 18.59 17.69 -4.15
CA ASN A 411 18.19 17.60 -2.74
C ASN A 411 18.53 18.87 -1.95
N GLU A 412 19.64 19.54 -2.27
CA GLU A 412 20.04 20.80 -1.65
C GLU A 412 19.05 21.92 -2.00
N VAL A 413 18.74 22.07 -3.29
CA VAL A 413 17.75 23.06 -3.77
C VAL A 413 16.39 22.81 -3.14
N PHE A 414 15.92 21.56 -3.17
CA PHE A 414 14.66 21.18 -2.55
C PHE A 414 14.67 21.46 -1.04
N ARG A 415 15.74 21.11 -0.32
CA ARG A 415 15.86 21.39 1.12
C ARG A 415 15.80 22.88 1.41
N MET A 416 16.52 23.71 0.64
CA MET A 416 16.49 25.16 0.79
C MET A 416 15.08 25.71 0.56
N ASN A 417 14.41 25.25 -0.50
CA ASN A 417 13.05 25.69 -0.84
C ASN A 417 12.05 25.31 0.25
N ILE A 418 12.00 24.04 0.66
CA ILE A 418 11.04 23.57 1.66
C ILE A 418 11.30 24.20 3.04
N THR A 419 12.57 24.40 3.41
CA THR A 419 12.95 25.11 4.64
C THR A 419 12.54 26.57 4.58
N ALA A 420 12.71 27.25 3.44
CA ALA A 420 12.27 28.63 3.26
C ALA A 420 10.75 28.75 3.32
N MET A 421 10.00 27.83 2.70
CA MET A 421 8.53 27.77 2.79
C MET A 421 8.06 27.60 4.23
N VAL A 422 8.64 26.63 4.96
CA VAL A 422 8.32 26.40 6.39
C VAL A 422 8.63 27.63 7.23
N ASN A 423 9.81 28.22 7.08
CA ASN A 423 10.18 29.41 7.85
C ASN A 423 9.27 30.61 7.53
N SER A 424 8.95 30.84 6.26
CA SER A 424 8.03 31.90 5.84
C SER A 424 6.63 31.72 6.44
N PHE A 425 6.13 30.48 6.47
CA PHE A 425 4.85 30.18 7.11
C PHE A 425 4.91 30.41 8.62
N LEU A 426 5.96 29.93 9.30
CA LEU A 426 6.11 30.11 10.74
C LEU A 426 6.25 31.58 11.16
N GLU A 427 6.98 32.41 10.39
CA GLU A 427 7.06 33.86 10.64
C GLU A 427 5.68 34.52 10.52
N THR A 428 4.94 34.17 9.47
CA THR A 428 3.59 34.70 9.26
C THR A 428 2.64 34.22 10.36
N ALA A 429 2.74 32.96 10.78
CA ALA A 429 1.94 32.39 11.86
C ALA A 429 2.23 33.06 13.21
N ARG A 430 3.50 33.33 13.54
CA ARG A 430 3.90 34.13 14.72
C ARG A 430 3.24 35.51 14.71
N GLY A 431 3.14 36.13 13.54
CA GLY A 431 2.38 37.37 13.35
C GLY A 431 0.91 37.24 13.77
N HIS A 432 0.22 36.19 13.33
CA HIS A 432 -1.18 35.94 13.70
C HIS A 432 -1.34 35.63 15.20
N PHE A 433 -0.45 34.82 15.79
CA PHE A 433 -0.46 34.59 17.24
C PHE A 433 -0.18 35.87 18.04
N SER A 434 0.64 36.79 17.54
CA SER A 434 0.82 38.12 18.12
C SER A 434 -0.49 38.94 18.07
N LEU A 435 -1.23 38.89 16.96
CA LEU A 435 -2.56 39.51 16.87
C LEU A 435 -3.55 38.90 17.87
N LEU A 436 -3.54 37.58 18.07
CA LEU A 436 -4.40 36.93 19.08
C LEU A 436 -4.08 37.41 20.51
N ARG A 437 -2.80 37.51 20.86
CA ARG A 437 -2.37 38.06 22.17
C ARG A 437 -2.79 39.52 22.34
N ASN A 438 -2.69 40.33 21.27
CA ASN A 438 -3.12 41.73 21.31
C ASN A 438 -4.63 41.85 21.49
N ALA A 439 -5.42 41.07 20.76
CA ALA A 439 -6.89 41.06 20.92
C ALA A 439 -7.31 40.65 22.33
N GLU A 440 -6.63 39.67 22.92
CA GLU A 440 -6.88 39.23 24.29
C GLU A 440 -6.49 40.32 25.32
N LYS A 441 -5.35 41.00 25.12
CA LYS A 441 -4.94 42.14 25.95
C LYS A 441 -5.91 43.32 25.84
N GLU A 442 -6.39 43.63 24.64
CA GLU A 442 -7.39 44.68 24.42
C GLU A 442 -8.70 44.36 25.13
N TYR A 443 -9.19 43.12 25.01
CA TYR A 443 -10.35 42.65 25.76
C TYR A 443 -10.14 42.78 27.27
N ASN A 444 -9.00 42.33 27.79
CA ASN A 444 -8.66 42.46 29.22
C ASN A 444 -8.69 43.91 29.70
N ASN A 445 -8.11 44.84 28.93
CA ASN A 445 -8.12 46.28 29.27
C ASN A 445 -9.54 46.87 29.24
N ILE A 446 -10.38 46.48 28.28
CA ILE A 446 -11.77 46.94 28.20
C ILE A 446 -12.53 46.45 29.45
N ILE A 447 -12.38 45.19 29.83
CA ILE A 447 -13.01 44.64 31.03
C ILE A 447 -12.48 45.36 32.29
N GLU A 448 -11.19 45.62 32.39
CA GLU A 448 -10.61 46.37 33.51
C GLU A 448 -11.21 47.79 33.64
N LEU A 449 -11.33 48.53 32.55
CA LEU A 449 -11.96 49.87 32.52
C LEU A 449 -13.44 49.82 32.88
N VAL A 450 -14.17 48.80 32.41
CA VAL A 450 -15.58 48.61 32.78
C VAL A 450 -15.68 48.30 34.27
N LEU A 451 -14.81 47.45 34.82
CA LEU A 451 -14.82 47.11 36.25
C LEU A 451 -14.46 48.31 37.13
N GLN A 452 -13.54 49.17 36.70
CA GLN A 452 -13.17 50.41 37.42
C GLN A 452 -14.28 51.48 37.40
N SER A 453 -15.15 51.45 36.39
CA SER A 453 -16.25 52.42 36.25
C SER A 453 -17.56 51.98 36.89
N LEU A 454 -17.64 50.74 37.40
CA LEU A 454 -18.78 50.27 38.17
C LEU A 454 -18.79 50.92 39.56
N SER A 455 -19.73 51.82 39.81
CA SER A 455 -20.07 52.24 41.17
C SER A 455 -20.75 51.07 41.90
N LEU A 456 -20.27 50.74 43.10
CA LEU A 456 -20.75 49.68 44.00
C LEU A 456 -22.25 49.76 44.40
N GLU A 457 -23.02 50.69 43.83
CA GLU A 457 -24.42 50.93 44.16
C GLU A 457 -25.42 50.22 43.22
N ASP A 458 -25.02 49.81 42.01
CA ASP A 458 -25.90 49.12 41.05
C ASP A 458 -25.69 47.60 41.10
N GLU A 459 -26.46 46.95 41.98
CA GLU A 459 -26.37 45.52 42.25
C GLU A 459 -26.84 44.64 41.09
N THR A 460 -25.97 43.74 40.62
CA THR A 460 -26.38 42.42 40.12
C THR A 460 -25.94 41.34 41.12
N PHE A 461 -26.81 40.37 41.40
CA PHE A 461 -26.63 39.29 42.38
C PHE A 461 -25.35 38.45 42.16
N HIS A 462 -24.82 38.42 40.93
CA HIS A 462 -23.60 37.68 40.58
C HIS A 462 -22.30 38.40 40.97
N LEU A 463 -22.29 39.74 40.99
CA LEU A 463 -21.13 40.53 41.44
C LEU A 463 -20.91 40.34 42.95
N LYS A 464 -21.96 40.34 43.79
CA LYS A 464 -21.83 40.16 45.25
C LYS A 464 -21.18 38.84 45.71
N ASN A 465 -21.21 37.79 44.89
CA ASN A 465 -20.60 36.49 45.22
C ASN A 465 -19.13 36.37 44.79
N LEU A 466 -18.68 37.22 43.85
CA LEU A 466 -17.29 37.29 43.37
C LEU A 466 -16.52 38.47 43.97
N CYS A 467 -17.22 39.54 44.33
CA CYS A 467 -16.68 40.80 44.81
C CYS A 467 -16.75 40.87 46.33
N CYS A 468 -15.69 40.45 47.01
CA CYS A 468 -15.45 40.92 48.37
C CYS A 468 -14.66 42.25 48.35
N ASP A 469 -13.70 42.43 47.42
CA ASP A 469 -12.86 43.64 47.29
C ASP A 469 -12.39 43.88 45.83
N ASN A 470 -12.14 45.13 45.43
CA ASN A 470 -11.59 45.47 44.10
C ASN A 470 -10.28 44.72 43.76
N ASP A 471 -9.46 44.45 44.77
CA ASP A 471 -8.21 43.70 44.64
C ASP A 471 -8.45 42.23 44.24
N THR A 472 -9.56 41.63 44.69
CA THR A 472 -9.93 40.25 44.33
C THR A 472 -10.37 40.15 42.87
N LEU A 473 -11.09 41.13 42.35
CA LEU A 473 -11.46 41.20 40.92
C LEU A 473 -10.25 41.41 40.02
N ALA A 474 -9.33 42.31 40.40
CA ALA A 474 -8.10 42.53 39.65
C ALA A 474 -7.23 41.26 39.60
N THR A 475 -7.19 40.51 40.71
CA THR A 475 -6.49 39.21 40.78
C THR A 475 -7.13 38.16 39.87
N ILE A 476 -8.47 38.09 39.85
CA ILE A 476 -9.22 37.14 39.01
C ILE A 476 -9.07 37.47 37.52
N LEU A 477 -9.14 38.75 37.15
CA LEU A 477 -8.93 39.20 35.78
C LEU A 477 -7.49 38.91 35.31
N THR A 478 -6.50 39.19 36.14
CA THR A 478 -5.09 38.86 35.85
C THR A 478 -4.87 37.36 35.68
N ALA A 479 -5.54 36.53 36.50
CA ALA A 479 -5.47 35.09 36.39
C ALA A 479 -6.12 34.58 35.08
N SER A 480 -7.29 35.12 34.71
CA SER A 480 -7.98 34.84 33.45
C SER A 480 -7.10 35.16 32.24
N HIS A 481 -6.58 36.39 32.20
CA HIS A 481 -5.65 36.87 31.17
C HIS A 481 -4.45 35.93 31.00
N LYS A 482 -3.82 35.55 32.12
CA LYS A 482 -2.67 34.63 32.10
C LYS A 482 -3.04 33.25 31.56
N THR A 483 -4.19 32.69 31.96
CA THR A 483 -4.67 31.40 31.46
C THR A 483 -4.94 31.47 29.96
N HIS A 484 -5.53 32.56 29.48
CA HIS A 484 -5.82 32.75 28.07
C HIS A 484 -4.56 32.85 27.21
N LEU A 485 -3.60 33.69 27.63
CA LEU A 485 -2.29 33.78 26.98
C LEU A 485 -1.56 32.44 26.96
N GLN A 486 -1.64 31.65 28.04
CA GLN A 486 -1.02 30.33 28.09
C GLN A 486 -1.60 29.38 27.03
N VAL A 487 -2.93 29.38 26.82
CA VAL A 487 -3.57 28.54 25.80
C VAL A 487 -3.11 28.94 24.38
N ILE A 488 -2.98 30.24 24.12
CA ILE A 488 -2.46 30.77 22.84
C ILE A 488 -1.00 30.35 22.65
N ASP A 489 -0.16 30.53 23.66
CA ASP A 489 1.27 30.19 23.63
C ASP A 489 1.50 28.69 23.44
N ASP A 490 0.71 27.85 24.12
CA ASP A 490 0.81 26.40 24.01
C ASP A 490 0.40 25.93 22.61
N ARG A 491 -0.64 26.55 22.01
CA ARG A 491 -1.05 26.27 20.63
C ARG A 491 0.02 26.70 19.61
N GLU A 492 0.64 27.85 19.80
CA GLU A 492 1.74 28.33 18.94
C GLU A 492 2.94 27.38 19.02
N LYS A 493 3.41 27.06 20.24
CA LYS A 493 4.51 26.12 20.45
C LYS A 493 4.23 24.76 19.83
N HIS A 494 3.00 24.26 19.95
CA HIS A 494 2.60 23.00 19.36
C HIS A 494 2.74 23.01 17.83
N MET A 495 2.26 24.08 17.16
CA MET A 495 2.39 24.25 15.70
C MET A 495 3.86 24.28 15.27
N ILE A 496 4.66 25.15 15.92
CA ILE A 496 6.07 25.36 15.59
C ILE A 496 6.85 24.06 15.76
N ASN A 497 6.68 23.38 16.89
CA ASN A 497 7.41 22.15 17.18
C ASN A 497 7.05 21.04 16.19
N ARG A 498 5.75 20.86 15.91
CA ARG A 498 5.31 19.83 14.96
C ARG A 498 5.87 20.06 13.56
N LEU A 499 5.78 21.30 13.05
CA LEU A 499 6.25 21.60 11.70
C LEU A 499 7.79 21.50 11.59
N ASN A 500 8.53 21.98 12.59
CA ASN A 500 9.99 21.85 12.62
C ASN A 500 10.44 20.38 12.74
N ASN A 501 9.77 19.59 13.59
CA ASN A 501 10.06 18.17 13.72
C ASN A 501 9.78 17.43 12.42
N TRP A 502 8.63 17.70 11.78
CA TRP A 502 8.31 17.13 10.47
C TRP A 502 9.37 17.47 9.43
N LEU A 503 9.78 18.75 9.33
CA LEU A 503 10.80 19.19 8.37
C LEU A 503 12.12 18.43 8.59
N LYS A 504 12.57 18.35 9.84
CA LYS A 504 13.79 17.63 10.22
C LYS A 504 13.70 16.15 9.89
N GLU A 505 12.61 15.49 10.27
CA GLU A 505 12.39 14.06 10.01
C GLU A 505 12.25 13.77 8.52
N TYR A 506 11.59 14.64 7.76
CA TYR A 506 11.42 14.49 6.33
C TYR A 506 12.77 14.57 5.59
N ILE A 507 13.58 15.61 5.88
CA ILE A 507 14.93 15.76 5.29
C ILE A 507 15.83 14.58 5.68
N ASN A 508 15.82 14.17 6.96
CA ASN A 508 16.61 13.03 7.41
C ASN A 508 16.21 11.73 6.71
N ARG A 509 14.90 11.49 6.52
CA ARG A 509 14.42 10.32 5.79
C ARG A 509 14.88 10.32 4.34
N LEU A 510 14.86 11.47 3.66
CA LEU A 510 15.37 11.57 2.29
C LEU A 510 16.85 11.16 2.21
N PHE A 511 17.69 11.68 3.11
CA PHE A 511 19.11 11.35 3.18
C PHE A 511 19.36 9.87 3.48
N VAL A 512 18.68 9.31 4.49
CA VAL A 512 18.84 7.91 4.89
C VAL A 512 18.38 6.96 3.79
N ASN A 513 17.24 7.25 3.16
CA ASN A 513 16.70 6.42 2.09
C ASN A 513 17.62 6.42 0.87
N GLU A 514 18.20 7.57 0.53
CA GLU A 514 19.08 7.71 -0.61
C GLU A 514 20.41 6.97 -0.38
N ASN A 515 21.01 7.12 0.80
CA ASN A 515 22.19 6.36 1.19
C ASN A 515 21.95 4.84 1.21
N LYS A 516 20.81 4.41 1.74
CA LYS A 516 20.43 2.99 1.72
C LYS A 516 20.28 2.47 0.29
N ARG A 517 19.64 3.26 -0.60
CA ARG A 517 19.47 2.90 -2.01
C ARG A 517 20.81 2.76 -2.71
N ASN A 518 21.70 3.75 -2.56
CA ASN A 518 23.01 3.74 -3.20
C ASN A 518 23.84 2.52 -2.77
N ARG A 519 23.94 2.26 -1.46
CA ARG A 519 24.65 1.08 -0.94
C ARG A 519 24.08 -0.22 -1.47
N GLN A 520 22.75 -0.34 -1.49
CA GLN A 520 22.08 -1.52 -2.03
C GLN A 520 22.38 -1.73 -3.52
N GLN A 521 22.35 -0.68 -4.33
CA GLN A 521 22.67 -0.75 -5.76
C GLN A 521 24.14 -1.11 -6.01
N ILE A 522 25.07 -0.55 -5.24
CA ILE A 522 26.50 -0.92 -5.34
C ILE A 522 26.70 -2.40 -4.99
N LEU A 523 26.05 -2.90 -3.94
CA LEU A 523 26.11 -4.32 -3.56
C LEU A 523 25.52 -5.23 -4.63
N GLU A 524 24.38 -4.85 -5.23
CA GLU A 524 23.75 -5.59 -6.33
C GLU A 524 24.66 -5.66 -7.55
N ILE A 525 25.29 -4.54 -7.93
CA ILE A 525 26.28 -4.49 -9.01
C ILE A 525 27.44 -5.45 -8.69
N SER A 526 28.08 -5.31 -7.53
CA SER A 526 29.22 -6.15 -7.15
C SER A 526 28.88 -7.63 -7.14
N HIS A 527 27.73 -8.02 -6.56
CA HIS A 527 27.30 -9.40 -6.52
C HIS A 527 27.00 -9.97 -7.92
N PHE A 528 26.39 -9.18 -8.80
CA PHE A 528 26.15 -9.59 -10.18
C PHE A 528 27.47 -9.91 -10.91
N PHE A 529 28.49 -9.04 -10.78
CA PHE A 529 29.79 -9.25 -11.42
C PHE A 529 30.57 -10.39 -10.79
N GLU A 530 30.55 -10.53 -9.47
CA GLU A 530 31.15 -11.68 -8.76
C GLU A 530 30.54 -13.01 -9.27
N PHE A 531 29.22 -13.06 -9.42
CA PHE A 531 28.55 -14.22 -10.00
C PHE A 531 29.00 -14.49 -11.45
N GLN A 532 29.16 -13.46 -12.29
CA GLN A 532 29.68 -13.65 -13.65
C GLN A 532 31.11 -14.22 -13.64
N HIS A 533 31.98 -13.74 -12.75
CA HIS A 533 33.34 -14.28 -12.58
C HIS A 533 33.31 -15.74 -12.12
N GLN A 534 32.46 -16.10 -11.17
CA GLN A 534 32.31 -17.49 -10.72
C GLN A 534 31.84 -18.41 -11.85
N GLN A 535 30.87 -17.99 -12.66
CA GLN A 535 30.40 -18.78 -13.81
C GLN A 535 31.48 -18.98 -14.87
N LEU A 536 32.30 -17.97 -15.11
CA LEU A 536 33.46 -18.08 -16.01
C LEU A 536 34.49 -19.08 -15.46
N ASN A 537 34.79 -19.03 -14.17
CA ASN A 537 35.69 -19.97 -13.50
C ASN A 537 35.15 -21.42 -13.49
N LEU A 538 33.84 -21.62 -13.52
CA LEU A 538 33.26 -22.97 -13.63
C LEU A 538 33.44 -23.59 -15.02
N LEU A 539 33.60 -22.79 -16.07
CA LEU A 539 33.86 -23.27 -17.44
C LEU A 539 35.31 -23.70 -17.66
N SER A 540 36.25 -23.29 -16.80
CA SER A 540 37.56 -23.94 -16.73
C SER A 540 37.44 -25.34 -16.11
N LEU A 541 37.38 -26.38 -16.94
CA LEU A 541 37.51 -27.80 -16.52
C LEU A 541 38.97 -28.12 -16.12
N PRO A 542 39.23 -29.18 -15.33
CA PRO A 542 39.89 -29.14 -14.03
C PRO A 542 41.38 -29.52 -14.06
N GLN A 543 42.18 -28.82 -13.24
CA GLN A 543 43.44 -29.30 -12.62
C GLN A 543 44.56 -29.91 -13.50
N GLN A 544 44.46 -29.92 -14.83
CA GLN A 544 45.55 -30.35 -15.72
C GLN A 544 46.20 -29.24 -16.54
N LEU A 545 45.66 -28.03 -16.50
CA LEU A 545 46.28 -26.85 -17.09
C LEU A 545 46.45 -25.82 -15.97
N ASP A 546 47.66 -25.76 -15.44
CA ASP A 546 48.07 -24.79 -14.42
C ASP A 546 47.86 -23.36 -14.96
N LEU A 547 46.70 -22.80 -14.68
CA LEU A 547 46.34 -21.40 -14.92
C LEU A 547 46.51 -20.55 -13.66
N ALA A 548 47.18 -21.07 -12.62
CA ALA A 548 47.57 -20.31 -11.44
C ALA A 548 48.72 -19.34 -11.79
N GLY A 549 48.35 -18.20 -12.36
CA GLY A 549 49.29 -17.12 -12.67
C GLY A 549 48.60 -15.80 -12.96
N ILE A 550 47.42 -15.58 -12.40
CA ILE A 550 46.79 -14.26 -12.37
C ILE A 550 46.70 -13.87 -10.90
N ASP A 551 47.66 -13.05 -10.51
CA ASP A 551 47.67 -12.27 -9.29
C ASP A 551 46.42 -11.36 -9.31
N LEU A 552 45.36 -11.80 -8.63
CA LEU A 552 44.29 -10.90 -8.21
C LEU A 552 44.89 -10.09 -7.08
N GLY A 553 45.39 -8.91 -7.41
CA GLY A 553 45.88 -7.93 -6.45
C GLY A 553 44.75 -7.51 -5.51
N ASP A 554 44.51 -8.34 -4.49
CA ASP A 554 43.93 -7.94 -3.23
C ASP A 554 45.06 -7.36 -2.39
N ASP A 555 45.18 -6.04 -2.42
CA ASP A 555 45.48 -5.21 -1.25
C ASP A 555 45.35 -3.73 -1.66
N ASP A 556 44.75 -2.93 -0.78
CA ASP A 556 44.60 -1.47 -0.82
C ASP A 556 43.33 -0.84 -1.43
N ILE A 557 42.10 -1.24 -1.04
CA ILE A 557 40.98 -0.27 -0.90
C ILE A 557 40.00 -0.68 0.23
N LEU A 558 40.46 -0.71 1.48
CA LEU A 558 39.57 -0.60 2.66
C LEU A 558 40.30 0.16 3.79
N GLU A 559 40.66 1.41 3.53
CA GLU A 559 40.89 2.42 4.57
C GLU A 559 40.77 3.83 3.96
N ASN A 560 39.51 4.32 3.89
CA ASN A 560 39.06 5.69 4.22
C ASN A 560 37.60 5.90 3.83
#